data_AF-A0A1M7JMX0-F1
#
_entry.id   AF-A0A1M7JMX0-F1
#
_cell.length_a   1.000
_cell.length_b   1.000
_cell.length_c   1.000
_cell.angle_alpha   90.00
_cell.angle_beta   90.00
_cell.angle_gamma   90.00
#
_symmetry.space_group_name_H-M   'P 1'
#
loop_
_entity.id
_entity.type
_entity.pdbx_description
1 polymer ?
#
loop_
_entity_poly.entity_id
_entity_poly.type
_entity_poly.pdbx_seq_one_letter_code
_entity_poly.pdbx_strand_id
1 'polypeptide(L)'
;MTTRYRMLTRISLIVLLLLCLTVGGAWLVWRSPLGYDPPADLPEVGAGPHQVFVYGTLRSPVVRWLVTTDYLESTPAVLEDYRRDGLDVDTAPGHQVEGELLSVDRETLLELDRYERLGVRYRRVPVKLQDGQQVWLYQRLSDQD
;
A
#
# COMPACT_ATOMS: atom_id res chain seq x y z
N MET A 1 44.15 -6.64 25.52
CA MET A 1 43.10 -6.29 24.53
C MET A 1 42.50 -4.94 24.91
N THR A 2 42.73 -3.95 24.05
CA THR A 2 42.73 -2.51 24.35
C THR A 2 41.32 -1.93 24.49
N THR A 3 41.11 -1.06 25.47
CA THR A 3 39.85 -0.36 25.82
C THR A 3 39.07 0.21 24.61
N ARG A 4 39.79 0.60 23.55
CA ARG A 4 39.23 1.03 22.26
C ARG A 4 38.40 -0.05 21.56
N TYR A 5 38.84 -1.31 21.57
CA TYR A 5 38.07 -2.42 21.00
C TYR A 5 36.77 -2.65 21.77
N ARG A 6 36.80 -2.64 23.11
CA ARG A 6 35.58 -2.78 23.93
C ARG A 6 34.59 -1.63 23.70
N MET A 7 35.07 -0.42 23.47
CA MET A 7 34.24 0.74 23.17
C MET A 7 33.65 0.66 21.76
N LEU A 8 34.45 0.29 20.74
CA LEU A 8 33.97 0.06 19.38
C LEU A 8 32.93 -1.07 19.34
N THR A 9 33.17 -2.20 20.02
CA THR A 9 32.20 -3.31 20.11
C THR A 9 30.88 -2.86 20.74
N ARG A 10 30.92 -2.04 21.80
CA ARG A 10 29.69 -1.50 22.44
C ARG A 10 28.92 -0.56 21.52
N ILE A 11 29.62 0.32 20.80
CA ILE A 11 29.00 1.21 19.82
C ILE A 11 28.36 0.38 18.70
N SER A 12 29.07 -0.62 18.15
CA SER A 12 28.53 -1.53 17.14
C SER A 12 27.27 -2.25 17.63
N LEU A 13 27.26 -2.73 18.88
CA LEU A 13 26.08 -3.37 19.46
C LEU A 13 24.89 -2.41 19.63
N ILE A 14 25.14 -1.16 20.05
CA ILE A 14 24.09 -0.14 20.16
C ILE A 14 23.53 0.21 18.78
N VAL A 15 24.38 0.41 17.79
CA VAL A 15 23.97 0.69 16.41
C VAL A 15 23.16 -0.47 15.85
N LEU A 16 23.60 -1.72 16.07
CA LEU A 16 22.86 -2.90 15.64
C LEU A 16 21.49 -3.01 16.34
N LEU A 17 21.43 -2.75 17.64
CA LEU A 17 20.17 -2.76 18.39
C LEU A 17 19.19 -1.70 17.86
N LEU A 18 19.67 -0.46 17.63
CA LEU A 18 18.86 0.60 17.06
C LEU A 18 18.35 0.22 15.67
N LEU A 19 19.21 -0.38 14.83
CA LEU A 19 18.82 -0.88 13.51
C LEU A 19 17.76 -1.99 13.61
N CYS A 20 17.91 -2.94 14.53
CA CYS A 20 16.91 -3.99 14.76
C CYS A 20 15.58 -3.40 15.23
N LEU A 21 15.60 -2.38 16.10
CA LEU A 21 14.38 -1.73 16.57
C LEU A 21 13.67 -0.94 15.46
N THR A 22 14.41 -0.23 14.59
CA THR A 22 13.81 0.50 13.47
C THR A 22 13.26 -0.45 12.41
N VAL A 23 14.01 -1.47 12.02
CA VAL A 23 13.57 -2.47 11.03
C VAL A 23 12.41 -3.31 11.59
N GLY A 24 12.53 -3.77 12.84
CA GLY A 24 11.47 -4.53 13.49
C GLY A 24 10.20 -3.70 13.70
N GLY A 25 10.33 -2.44 14.09
CA GLY A 25 9.20 -1.51 14.19
C GLY A 25 8.52 -1.23 12.85
N ALA A 26 9.30 -0.99 11.79
CA ALA A 26 8.77 -0.81 10.44
C ALA A 26 8.04 -2.06 9.94
N TRP A 27 8.60 -3.25 10.18
CA TRP A 27 7.93 -4.52 9.88
C TRP A 27 6.60 -4.66 10.64
N LEU A 28 6.58 -4.29 11.92
CA LEU A 28 5.36 -4.31 12.74
C LEU A 28 4.26 -3.39 12.20
N VAL A 29 4.61 -2.22 11.68
CA VAL A 29 3.62 -1.24 11.21
C VAL A 29 3.13 -1.54 9.79
N TRP A 30 4.00 -2.04 8.90
CA TRP A 30 3.68 -2.17 7.47
C TRP A 30 3.42 -3.60 7.00
N ARG A 31 3.93 -4.62 7.69
CA ARG A 31 3.90 -6.01 7.20
C ARG A 31 3.28 -7.01 8.17
N SER A 32 3.46 -6.79 9.47
CA SER A 32 3.00 -7.70 10.50
C SER A 32 1.50 -7.89 10.46
N PRO A 33 1.01 -9.12 10.66
CA PRO A 33 -0.42 -9.37 10.88
C PRO A 33 -0.92 -8.78 12.21
N LEU A 34 -0.03 -8.34 13.10
CA LEU A 34 -0.38 -7.77 14.39
C LEU A 34 -0.89 -6.32 14.21
N GLY A 35 -2.16 -6.08 14.56
CA GLY A 35 -2.77 -4.74 14.53
C GLY A 35 -3.74 -4.48 13.37
N TYR A 36 -3.98 -5.48 12.53
CA TYR A 36 -5.04 -5.47 11.52
C TYR A 36 -5.68 -6.85 11.43
N ASP A 37 -6.90 -6.96 11.91
CA ASP A 37 -7.79 -8.09 11.65
C ASP A 37 -8.78 -7.66 10.55
N PRO A 38 -8.73 -8.27 9.36
CA PRO A 38 -9.67 -7.93 8.29
C PRO A 38 -11.12 -8.23 8.74
N PRO A 39 -12.08 -7.34 8.48
CA PRO A 39 -13.48 -7.61 8.71
C PRO A 39 -13.94 -8.90 8.00
N ALA A 40 -14.87 -9.64 8.61
CA ALA A 40 -15.32 -10.93 8.10
C ALA A 40 -16.12 -10.84 6.79
N ASP A 41 -16.60 -9.64 6.44
CA ASP A 41 -17.49 -9.34 5.32
C ASP A 41 -16.76 -8.71 4.12
N LEU A 42 -15.43 -8.77 4.09
CA LEU A 42 -14.67 -8.24 2.95
C LEU A 42 -14.99 -9.01 1.64
N PRO A 43 -15.05 -8.30 0.50
CA PRO A 43 -15.30 -8.93 -0.80
C PRO A 43 -14.22 -9.98 -1.14
N GLU A 44 -14.64 -11.17 -1.57
CA GLU A 44 -13.72 -12.20 -2.03
C GLU A 44 -12.89 -11.72 -3.23
N VAL A 45 -11.60 -12.09 -3.23
CA VAL A 45 -10.70 -11.82 -4.36
C VAL A 45 -10.71 -13.03 -5.31
N GLY A 46 -11.14 -12.80 -6.54
CA GLY A 46 -11.11 -13.81 -7.60
C GLY A 46 -9.69 -14.27 -7.94
N ALA A 47 -9.58 -15.45 -8.57
CA ALA A 47 -8.30 -15.92 -9.12
C ALA A 47 -7.94 -15.14 -10.40
N GLY A 48 -6.64 -15.00 -10.68
CA GLY A 48 -6.13 -14.34 -11.87
C GLY A 48 -5.57 -12.93 -11.61
N PRO A 49 -5.16 -12.22 -12.68
CA PRO A 49 -4.63 -10.87 -12.58
C PRO A 49 -5.73 -9.85 -12.28
N HIS A 50 -5.39 -8.87 -11.45
CA HIS A 50 -6.22 -7.76 -11.05
C HIS A 50 -5.54 -6.46 -11.40
N GLN A 51 -6.32 -5.49 -11.86
CA GLN A 51 -5.82 -4.18 -12.26
C GLN A 51 -6.15 -3.18 -11.15
N VAL A 52 -5.14 -2.49 -10.60
CA VAL A 52 -5.30 -1.58 -9.47
C VAL A 52 -4.80 -0.20 -9.84
N PHE A 53 -5.67 0.80 -9.75
CA PHE A 53 -5.31 2.20 -9.97
C PHE A 53 -4.79 2.82 -8.68
N VAL A 54 -3.56 3.34 -8.72
CA VAL A 54 -2.88 3.95 -7.58
C VAL A 54 -2.58 5.43 -7.84
N TYR A 55 -2.90 6.27 -6.87
CA TYR A 55 -2.74 7.74 -6.97
C TYR A 55 -1.90 8.34 -5.83
N GLY A 56 -1.60 7.55 -4.80
CA GLY A 56 -0.90 7.98 -3.57
C GLY A 56 0.49 7.37 -3.41
N THR A 57 0.78 6.85 -2.21
CA THR A 57 2.09 6.30 -1.81
C THR A 57 2.52 5.11 -2.67
N LEU A 58 1.58 4.31 -3.15
CA LEU A 58 1.82 3.16 -4.02
C LEU A 58 2.30 3.51 -5.44
N ARG A 59 2.38 4.80 -5.80
CA ARG A 59 3.13 5.27 -6.98
C ARG A 59 4.65 5.14 -6.80
N SER A 60 5.13 5.02 -5.56
CA SER A 60 6.54 4.80 -5.29
C SER A 60 6.89 3.31 -5.44
N PRO A 61 7.82 2.94 -6.34
CA PRO A 61 8.23 1.54 -6.50
C PRO A 61 8.87 0.96 -5.24
N VAL A 62 9.51 1.80 -4.42
CA VAL A 62 10.08 1.39 -3.12
C VAL A 62 8.97 1.02 -2.14
N VAL A 63 7.89 1.80 -2.09
CA VAL A 63 6.73 1.46 -1.23
C VAL A 63 6.07 0.18 -1.71
N ARG A 64 5.86 0.02 -3.03
CA ARG A 64 5.31 -1.23 -3.59
C ARG A 64 6.14 -2.43 -3.17
N TRP A 65 7.46 -2.38 -3.42
CA TRP A 65 8.36 -3.46 -3.04
C TRP A 65 8.36 -3.77 -1.53
N LEU A 66 8.29 -2.76 -0.66
CA LEU A 66 8.21 -2.99 0.79
C LEU A 66 6.90 -3.66 1.20
N VAL A 67 5.80 -3.36 0.50
CA VAL A 67 4.47 -3.91 0.80
C VAL A 67 4.31 -5.31 0.25
N THR A 68 4.66 -5.49 -1.03
CA THR A 68 4.38 -6.71 -1.79
C THR A 68 5.57 -7.65 -1.87
N THR A 69 6.76 -7.23 -1.44
CA THR A 69 8.03 -7.98 -1.58
C THR A 69 8.48 -8.22 -3.04
N ASP A 70 7.61 -7.91 -4.00
CA ASP A 70 7.84 -8.02 -5.44
C ASP A 70 7.99 -6.65 -6.11
N TYR A 71 8.79 -6.62 -7.18
CA TYR A 71 8.91 -5.44 -8.01
C TYR A 71 7.72 -5.37 -8.99
N LEU A 72 6.74 -4.54 -8.65
CA LEU A 72 5.57 -4.31 -9.51
C LEU A 72 5.87 -3.22 -10.54
N GLU A 73 5.80 -3.60 -11.82
CA GLU A 73 5.74 -2.64 -12.91
C GLU A 73 4.41 -1.87 -12.89
N SER A 74 4.45 -0.65 -13.41
CA SER A 74 3.30 0.22 -13.46
C SER A 74 3.25 1.00 -14.76
N THR A 75 2.04 1.22 -15.27
CA THR A 75 1.82 2.07 -16.44
C THR A 75 1.11 3.36 -16.03
N PRO A 76 1.50 4.53 -16.58
CA PRO A 76 0.76 5.76 -16.33
C PRO A 76 -0.71 5.62 -16.72
N ALA A 77 -1.62 6.11 -15.88
CA ALA A 77 -3.05 6.06 -16.12
C ALA A 77 -3.74 7.31 -15.58
N VAL A 78 -4.91 7.62 -16.13
CA VAL A 78 -5.74 8.75 -15.70
C VAL A 78 -7.14 8.24 -15.35
N LEU A 79 -7.65 8.68 -14.20
CA LEU A 79 -9.00 8.39 -13.74
C LEU A 79 -9.87 9.65 -13.91
N GLU A 80 -10.88 9.58 -14.77
CA GLU A 80 -11.80 10.69 -15.08
C GLU A 80 -13.00 10.72 -14.13
N ASP A 81 -13.55 11.91 -13.91
CA ASP A 81 -14.67 12.20 -13.00
C ASP A 81 -14.34 11.93 -11.52
N TYR A 82 -13.06 12.03 -11.17
CA TYR A 82 -12.58 11.99 -9.79
C TYR A 82 -11.68 13.18 -9.49
N ARG A 83 -11.64 13.56 -8.22
CA ARG A 83 -10.70 14.53 -7.68
C ARG A 83 -9.99 13.93 -6.47
N ARG A 84 -8.69 14.11 -6.43
CA ARG A 84 -7.85 13.73 -5.30
C ARG A 84 -7.84 14.84 -4.25
N ASP A 85 -8.03 14.47 -2.99
CA ASP A 85 -7.79 15.35 -1.84
C ASP A 85 -6.82 14.65 -0.85
N GLY A 86 -5.55 15.07 -0.87
CA GLY A 86 -4.50 14.46 -0.05
C GLY A 86 -4.27 12.97 -0.36
N LEU A 87 -4.69 12.10 0.57
CA LEU A 87 -4.61 10.63 0.47
C LEU A 87 -5.98 9.99 0.24
N ASP A 88 -6.95 10.77 -0.23
CA ASP A 88 -8.29 10.33 -0.57
C ASP A 88 -8.67 10.75 -1.99
N VAL A 89 -9.72 10.13 -2.51
CA VAL A 89 -10.26 10.40 -3.84
C VAL A 89 -11.78 10.30 -3.83
N ASP A 90 -12.43 11.34 -4.36
CA ASP A 90 -13.88 11.43 -4.44
C ASP A 90 -14.34 11.65 -5.88
N THR A 91 -15.57 11.24 -6.16
CA THR A 91 -16.21 11.52 -7.44
C THR A 91 -16.38 13.03 -7.62
N ALA A 92 -15.89 13.56 -8.72
CA ALA A 92 -15.95 14.97 -9.07
C ALA A 92 -16.03 15.09 -10.60
N PRO A 93 -17.23 15.26 -11.18
CA PRO A 93 -17.42 15.32 -12.62
C PRO A 93 -16.54 16.38 -13.30
N GLY A 94 -15.92 16.03 -14.42
CA GLY A 94 -15.03 16.91 -15.18
C GLY A 94 -13.64 17.12 -14.56
N HIS A 95 -13.34 16.48 -13.42
CA HIS A 95 -11.99 16.42 -12.88
C HIS A 95 -11.28 15.13 -13.28
N GLN A 96 -9.95 15.14 -13.17
CA GLN A 96 -9.12 13.98 -13.47
C GLN A 96 -8.07 13.79 -12.38
N VAL A 97 -7.72 12.52 -12.14
CA VAL A 97 -6.63 12.13 -11.24
C VAL A 97 -5.57 11.39 -12.05
N GLU A 98 -4.34 11.92 -12.04
CA GLU A 98 -3.19 11.21 -12.57
C GLU A 98 -2.68 10.17 -11.57
N GLY A 99 -2.49 8.96 -12.06
CA GLY A 99 -2.01 7.84 -11.28
C GLY A 99 -1.25 6.84 -12.12
N GLU A 100 -1.18 5.62 -11.60
CA GLU A 100 -0.56 4.50 -12.26
C GLU A 100 -1.46 3.28 -12.14
N LEU A 101 -1.32 2.35 -13.09
CA LEU A 101 -2.02 1.09 -13.08
C LEU A 101 -1.03 -0.03 -12.76
N LEU A 102 -1.41 -0.87 -11.80
CA LEU A 102 -0.67 -2.07 -11.41
C LEU A 102 -1.43 -3.31 -11.86
N SER A 103 -0.72 -4.28 -12.44
CA SER A 103 -1.23 -5.63 -12.65
C SER A 103 -0.69 -6.54 -11.56
N VAL A 104 -1.58 -7.09 -10.75
CA VAL A 104 -1.22 -7.86 -9.55
C VAL A 104 -1.99 -9.18 -9.53
N ASP A 105 -1.39 -10.24 -8.98
CA ASP A 105 -2.14 -11.46 -8.71
C ASP A 105 -2.99 -11.33 -7.43
N ARG A 106 -3.73 -12.40 -7.12
CA ARG A 106 -4.59 -12.45 -5.93
C ARG A 106 -3.79 -12.27 -4.64
N GLU A 107 -2.62 -12.87 -4.53
CA GLU A 107 -1.83 -12.85 -3.30
C GLU A 107 -1.34 -11.43 -3.04
N THR A 108 -0.74 -10.81 -4.05
CA THR A 108 -0.30 -9.41 -4.05
C THR A 108 -1.45 -8.45 -3.75
N LEU A 109 -2.64 -8.68 -4.34
CA LEU A 109 -3.82 -7.86 -4.04
C LEU A 109 -4.21 -7.92 -2.55
N LEU A 110 -4.15 -9.10 -1.93
CA LEU A 110 -4.42 -9.25 -0.48
C LEU A 110 -3.35 -8.56 0.38
N GLU A 111 -2.11 -8.49 -0.08
CA GLU A 111 -1.05 -7.74 0.61
C GLU A 111 -1.28 -6.23 0.54
N LEU A 112 -1.76 -5.74 -0.62
CA LEU A 112 -2.20 -4.36 -0.77
C LEU A 112 -3.43 -4.06 0.11
N ASP A 113 -4.43 -4.94 0.14
CA ASP A 113 -5.61 -4.80 1.00
C ASP A 113 -5.22 -4.63 2.48
N ARG A 114 -4.21 -5.39 2.93
CA ARG A 114 -3.67 -5.28 4.29
C ARG A 114 -2.96 -3.94 4.52
N TYR A 115 -2.10 -3.52 3.58
CA TYR A 115 -1.40 -2.24 3.67
C TYR A 115 -2.38 -1.06 3.74
N GLU A 116 -3.44 -1.10 2.94
CA GLU A 116 -4.51 -0.11 2.93
C GLU A 116 -5.51 -0.30 4.09
N ARG A 117 -5.35 -1.35 4.91
CA ARG A 117 -6.25 -1.69 6.04
C ARG A 117 -7.72 -1.70 5.59
N LEU A 118 -8.01 -2.54 4.60
CA LEU A 118 -9.34 -2.67 3.98
C LEU A 118 -10.45 -2.87 5.03
N GLY A 119 -11.53 -2.10 4.92
CA GLY A 119 -12.66 -2.11 5.87
C GLY A 119 -12.41 -1.38 7.19
N VAL A 120 -11.19 -0.86 7.43
CA VAL A 120 -10.89 -0.02 8.60
C VAL A 120 -10.49 1.40 8.19
N ARG A 121 -9.76 1.55 7.09
CA ARG A 121 -9.29 2.85 6.59
C ARG A 121 -9.75 3.13 5.16
N TYR A 122 -9.69 2.12 4.30
CA TYR A 122 -10.11 2.21 2.91
C TYR A 122 -11.11 1.12 2.58
N ARG A 123 -11.90 1.34 1.53
CA ARG A 123 -12.67 0.33 0.80
C ARG A 123 -12.11 0.17 -0.61
N ARG A 124 -12.28 -1.01 -1.18
CA ARG A 124 -11.89 -1.31 -2.55
C ARG A 124 -13.13 -1.23 -3.42
N VAL A 125 -13.17 -0.25 -4.32
CA VAL A 125 -14.29 -0.01 -5.23
C VAL A 125 -13.88 -0.27 -6.68
N PRO A 126 -14.73 -0.91 -7.49
CA PRO A 126 -14.45 -1.07 -8.91
C PRO A 126 -14.79 0.23 -9.64
N VAL A 127 -13.85 0.76 -10.40
CA VAL A 127 -14.04 1.95 -11.25
C VAL A 127 -13.70 1.63 -12.69
N LYS A 128 -14.11 2.48 -13.62
CA LYS A 128 -13.78 2.34 -15.04
C LYS A 128 -12.81 3.44 -15.46
N LEU A 129 -11.78 3.04 -16.20
CA LEU A 129 -10.92 3.96 -16.91
C LEU A 129 -11.59 4.42 -18.22
N GLN A 130 -10.99 5.43 -18.86
CA GLN A 130 -11.50 6.03 -20.11
C GLN A 130 -11.61 5.01 -21.26
N ASP A 131 -10.71 4.03 -21.31
CA ASP A 131 -10.72 2.93 -22.28
C ASP A 131 -11.78 1.84 -21.98
N GLY A 132 -12.57 2.02 -20.92
CA GLY A 132 -13.60 1.10 -20.47
C GLY A 132 -13.08 -0.03 -19.59
N GLN A 133 -11.77 -0.11 -19.33
CA GLN A 133 -11.19 -1.13 -18.47
C GLN A 133 -11.66 -0.95 -17.01
N GLN A 134 -12.09 -2.03 -16.38
CA GLN A 134 -12.46 -2.03 -14.96
C GLN A 134 -11.21 -2.25 -14.10
N VAL A 135 -11.04 -1.41 -13.09
CA VAL A 135 -9.88 -1.41 -12.19
C VAL A 135 -10.32 -1.21 -10.74
N TRP A 136 -9.54 -1.71 -9.80
CA TRP A 136 -9.74 -1.48 -8.38
C TRP A 136 -9.17 -0.13 -7.97
N LEU A 137 -9.94 0.59 -7.17
CA LEU A 137 -9.53 1.84 -6.53
C LEU A 137 -9.68 1.69 -5.02
N TYR A 138 -8.67 2.10 -4.26
CA TYR A 138 -8.81 2.28 -2.83
C TYR A 138 -9.34 3.68 -2.54
N GLN A 139 -10.53 3.75 -1.95
CA GLN A 139 -11.17 4.99 -1.52
C GLN A 139 -11.30 4.98 0.00
N ARG A 140 -11.02 6.12 0.65
CA ARG A 140 -11.05 6.17 2.12
C ARG A 140 -12.47 5.96 2.61
N LEU A 141 -12.62 5.31 3.76
CA LEU A 141 -13.91 5.27 4.45
C LEU A 141 -14.21 6.65 5.01
N SER A 142 -15.41 7.14 4.72
CA SER A 142 -15.91 8.37 5.31
C SER A 142 -16.61 8.06 6.64
N ASP A 143 -16.72 9.04 7.55
CA ASP A 143 -17.41 8.84 8.84
C ASP A 143 -18.92 8.50 8.70
N GLN A 144 -19.44 8.45 7.47
CA GLN A 144 -20.84 8.14 7.13
C GLN A 144 -21.05 6.72 6.59
N ASP A 145 -20.00 5.92 6.42
CA ASP A 145 -20.04 4.50 6.02
C ASP A 145 -20.00 3.57 7.23
#